data_AF-X1L3C8-F1
#
_entry.id   AF-X1L3C8-F1
#
_cell.length_a   1.000
_cell.length_b   1.000
_cell.length_c   1.000
_cell.angle_alpha   90.00
_cell.angle_beta   90.00
_cell.angle_gamma   90.00
#
_symmetry.space_group_name_H-M   'P 1'
#
loop_
_entity.id
_entity.type
_entity.pdbx_description
1 polymer ?
#
loop_
_entity_poly.entity_id
_entity_poly.type
_entity_poly.pdbx_seq_one_letter_code
_entity_poly.pdbx_strand_id
1 'polypeptide(L)'
;MEDNQTQEDPQNGTQQTPATPETQGTQQTQQTLETIKAQLEEEQKANATLKEAMEKKDFTIADLETKRGELESALSKAKQGSEASTAELASAKEARNQAVSKYLGMARAANPQVPEDMISGETIAEIDASVEKGKGLVAAVKKTLGSEAAAAKVPAGAPTRGESTEGMTNKELIAAGIKQKGGVVA
;
A
#
# COMPACT_ATOMS: atom_id res chain seq x y z
N MET A 1 63.50 -60.21 -105.20
CA MET A 1 63.09 -60.91 -106.44
C MET A 1 61.95 -61.81 -106.03
N GLU A 2 60.78 -61.54 -106.64
CA GLU A 2 59.72 -62.50 -107.02
C GLU A 2 59.20 -63.46 -105.94
N ASP A 3 57.91 -63.73 -105.77
CA ASP A 3 56.65 -63.28 -106.36
C ASP A 3 55.56 -64.10 -105.61
N ASN A 4 54.30 -63.80 -105.90
CA ASN A 4 53.13 -64.69 -105.77
C ASN A 4 52.52 -64.88 -104.36
N GLN A 5 51.20 -64.85 -104.15
CA GLN A 5 50.08 -64.91 -105.09
C GLN A 5 48.77 -64.51 -104.37
N THR A 6 48.07 -63.53 -104.94
CA THR A 6 46.63 -63.41 -105.30
C THR A 6 45.49 -64.03 -104.47
N GLN A 7 44.33 -63.34 -104.59
CA GLN A 7 42.90 -63.70 -104.41
C GLN A 7 42.24 -63.17 -103.10
N GLU A 8 41.09 -62.47 -103.09
CA GLU A 8 39.98 -62.28 -104.04
C GLU A 8 39.32 -60.88 -103.93
N ASP A 9 38.84 -60.43 -105.10
CA ASP A 9 37.70 -59.58 -105.53
C ASP A 9 36.61 -59.00 -104.57
N PRO A 10 35.76 -58.06 -105.07
CA PRO A 10 35.36 -56.83 -104.37
C PRO A 10 33.83 -56.69 -104.17
N GLN A 11 33.38 -55.86 -103.22
CA GLN A 11 32.03 -55.24 -103.28
C GLN A 11 31.96 -53.86 -102.60
N ASN A 12 31.82 -52.83 -103.44
CA ASN A 12 30.78 -51.79 -103.42
C ASN A 12 30.05 -51.51 -102.10
N GLY A 13 30.20 -50.29 -101.57
CA GLY A 13 29.47 -49.80 -100.40
C GLY A 13 29.46 -48.27 -100.31
N THR A 14 28.57 -47.65 -101.09
CA THR A 14 28.11 -46.27 -100.96
C THR A 14 27.68 -45.92 -99.53
N GLN A 15 28.02 -44.68 -99.13
CA GLN A 15 27.26 -43.79 -98.23
C GLN A 15 27.02 -44.28 -96.80
N GLN A 16 27.49 -43.50 -95.82
CA GLN A 16 26.63 -42.55 -95.10
C GLN A 16 27.46 -41.89 -93.99
N THR A 17 27.63 -40.59 -94.14
CA THR A 17 27.85 -39.66 -93.03
C THR A 17 26.71 -39.87 -92.02
N PRO A 18 26.95 -40.25 -90.76
CA PRO A 18 25.93 -40.12 -89.74
C PRO A 18 25.88 -38.66 -89.34
N ALA A 19 24.73 -38.03 -89.60
CA ALA A 19 24.38 -36.73 -89.10
C ALA A 19 24.53 -36.68 -87.56
N THR A 20 25.33 -35.73 -87.11
CA THR A 20 25.03 -34.77 -86.04
C THR A 20 23.99 -35.21 -84.97
N PRO A 21 24.41 -35.52 -83.72
CA PRO A 21 23.51 -35.65 -82.58
C PRO A 21 23.28 -34.30 -81.89
N GLU A 22 22.83 -33.27 -82.62
CA GLU A 22 22.64 -31.92 -82.03
C GLU A 22 21.19 -31.65 -81.56
N THR A 23 20.22 -32.49 -81.94
CA THR A 23 18.79 -32.17 -81.77
C THR A 23 18.17 -32.66 -80.45
N GLN A 24 18.72 -33.70 -79.79
CA GLN A 24 18.20 -34.18 -78.49
C GLN A 24 18.77 -33.41 -77.30
N GLY A 25 20.04 -32.99 -77.36
CA GLY A 25 20.66 -32.15 -76.32
C GLY A 25 20.05 -30.75 -76.24
N THR A 26 19.59 -30.19 -77.36
CA THR A 26 18.96 -28.86 -77.40
C THR A 26 17.58 -28.84 -76.74
N GLN A 27 16.79 -29.93 -76.84
CA GLN A 27 15.47 -30.01 -76.20
C GLN A 27 15.55 -30.21 -74.68
N GLN A 28 16.45 -31.06 -74.19
CA GLN A 28 16.70 -31.19 -72.74
C GLN A 28 17.24 -29.89 -72.13
N THR A 29 18.12 -29.18 -72.86
CA THR A 29 18.66 -27.90 -72.39
C THR A 29 17.56 -26.82 -72.29
N GLN A 30 16.60 -26.80 -73.24
CA GLN A 30 15.46 -25.88 -73.19
C GLN A 30 14.52 -26.17 -72.02
N GLN A 31 14.18 -27.45 -71.75
CA GLN A 31 13.36 -27.82 -70.58
C GLN A 31 14.02 -27.45 -69.26
N THR A 32 15.35 -27.62 -69.17
CA THR A 32 16.11 -27.29 -67.96
C THR A 32 16.10 -25.77 -67.72
N LEU A 33 16.24 -24.97 -68.79
CA LEU A 33 16.18 -23.51 -68.70
C LEU A 33 14.80 -23.00 -68.28
N GLU A 34 13.72 -23.60 -68.77
CA GLU A 34 12.35 -23.23 -68.33
C GLU A 34 12.14 -23.57 -66.84
N THR A 35 12.63 -24.72 -66.38
CA THR A 35 12.54 -25.13 -64.98
C THR A 35 13.31 -24.17 -64.07
N ILE A 36 14.53 -23.79 -64.46
CA ILE A 36 15.36 -22.82 -63.70
C ILE A 36 14.69 -21.45 -63.67
N LYS A 37 14.09 -20.99 -64.78
CA LYS A 37 13.35 -19.72 -64.80
C LYS A 37 12.15 -19.73 -63.87
N ALA A 38 11.38 -20.81 -63.87
CA ALA A 38 10.24 -20.95 -62.97
C ALA A 38 10.67 -20.93 -61.49
N GLN A 39 11.75 -21.64 -61.14
CA GLN A 39 12.32 -21.62 -59.79
C GLN A 39 12.86 -20.24 -59.39
N LEU A 40 13.52 -19.54 -60.31
CA LEU A 40 14.02 -18.19 -60.06
C LEU A 40 12.88 -17.20 -59.80
N GLU A 41 11.79 -17.27 -60.57
CA GLU A 41 10.60 -16.44 -60.35
C GLU A 41 9.91 -16.76 -59.02
N GLU A 42 9.84 -18.04 -58.64
CA GLU A 42 9.31 -18.47 -57.34
C GLU A 42 10.17 -17.96 -56.18
N GLU A 43 11.49 -18.11 -56.27
CA GLU A 43 12.44 -17.65 -55.25
C GLU A 43 12.42 -16.11 -55.13
N GLN A 44 12.27 -15.38 -56.24
CA GLN A 44 12.11 -13.92 -56.22
C GLN A 44 10.82 -13.50 -55.50
N LYS A 45 9.70 -14.19 -55.75
CA LYS A 45 8.43 -13.94 -55.03
C LYS A 45 8.54 -14.27 -53.54
N ALA A 46 9.20 -15.38 -53.19
CA ALA A 46 9.45 -15.76 -51.80
C ALA A 46 10.33 -14.72 -51.09
N ASN A 47 11.41 -14.26 -51.74
CA ASN A 47 12.27 -13.21 -51.21
C ASN A 47 11.55 -11.87 -51.04
N ALA A 48 10.72 -11.47 -52.00
CA ALA A 48 9.90 -10.26 -51.87
C ALA A 48 8.98 -10.35 -50.64
N THR A 49 8.30 -11.49 -50.46
CA THR A 49 7.41 -11.73 -49.32
C THR A 49 8.17 -11.71 -47.99
N LEU A 50 9.35 -12.35 -47.95
CA LEU A 50 10.20 -12.35 -46.75
C LEU A 50 10.70 -10.94 -46.41
N LYS A 51 11.08 -10.15 -47.41
CA LYS A 51 11.51 -8.77 -47.22
C LYS A 51 10.40 -7.91 -46.63
N GLU A 52 9.18 -7.99 -47.17
CA GLU A 52 8.01 -7.29 -46.62
C GLU A 52 7.70 -7.72 -45.18
N ALA A 53 7.83 -9.02 -44.89
CA ALA A 53 7.62 -9.54 -43.54
C ALA A 53 8.68 -9.05 -42.55
N MET A 54 9.95 -8.92 -42.98
CA MET A 54 11.04 -8.37 -42.18
C MET A 54 10.82 -6.88 -41.90
N GLU A 55 10.49 -6.08 -42.91
CA GLU A 55 10.20 -4.65 -42.75
C GLU A 55 9.04 -4.41 -41.75
N LYS A 56 8.00 -5.24 -41.82
CA LYS A 56 6.89 -5.20 -40.85
C LYS A 56 7.33 -5.55 -39.43
N LYS A 57 8.19 -6.55 -39.27
CA LYS A 57 8.74 -6.94 -37.97
C LYS A 57 9.64 -5.85 -37.39
N ASP A 58 10.50 -5.25 -38.20
CA ASP A 58 11.38 -4.16 -37.79
C ASP A 58 10.57 -2.95 -37.30
N PHE A 59 9.49 -2.60 -38.01
CA PHE A 59 8.55 -1.58 -37.55
C PHE A 59 7.91 -1.94 -36.21
N THR A 60 7.47 -3.19 -36.04
CA THR A 60 6.85 -3.66 -34.80
C THR A 60 7.85 -3.66 -33.63
N ILE A 61 9.11 -4.03 -33.88
CA ILE A 61 10.17 -4.01 -32.87
C ILE A 61 10.42 -2.57 -32.43
N ALA A 62 10.56 -1.62 -33.37
CA ALA A 62 10.77 -0.22 -33.05
C ALA A 62 9.62 0.39 -32.22
N ASP A 63 8.36 0.05 -32.56
CA ASP A 63 7.18 0.47 -31.79
C ASP A 63 7.20 -0.12 -30.36
N LEU A 64 7.50 -1.41 -30.21
CA LEU A 64 7.57 -2.07 -28.91
C LEU A 64 8.71 -1.54 -28.04
N GLU A 65 9.87 -1.24 -28.63
CA GLU A 65 11.00 -0.64 -27.91
C GLU A 65 10.67 0.76 -27.41
N THR A 66 9.97 1.56 -28.23
CA THR A 66 9.48 2.89 -27.84
C THR A 66 8.52 2.76 -26.66
N LYS A 67 7.51 1.88 -26.76
CA LYS A 67 6.55 1.63 -25.67
C LYS A 67 7.22 1.11 -24.41
N ARG A 68 8.24 0.25 -24.53
CA ARG A 68 9.00 -0.24 -23.38
C ARG A 68 9.71 0.92 -22.67
N GLY A 69 10.37 1.81 -23.42
CA GLY A 69 11.03 2.98 -22.84
C GLY A 69 10.06 3.93 -22.15
N GLU A 70 8.89 4.17 -22.73
CA GLU A 70 7.82 4.97 -22.12
C GLU A 70 7.31 4.35 -20.80
N LEU A 71 7.04 3.04 -20.81
CA LEU A 71 6.57 2.31 -19.63
C LEU A 71 7.63 2.27 -18.52
N GLU A 72 8.91 2.07 -18.87
CA GLU A 72 10.02 2.12 -17.91
C GLU A 72 10.14 3.51 -17.26
N SER A 73 10.00 4.58 -18.05
CA SER A 73 9.98 5.95 -17.55
C SER A 73 8.79 6.21 -16.62
N ALA A 74 7.59 5.79 -17.02
CA ALA A 74 6.39 5.93 -16.22
C ALA A 74 6.48 5.14 -14.90
N LEU A 75 7.00 3.92 -14.94
CA LEU A 75 7.19 3.07 -13.76
C LEU A 75 8.21 3.65 -12.80
N SER A 76 9.30 4.22 -13.31
CA SER A 76 10.30 4.93 -12.48
C SER A 76 9.69 6.15 -11.78
N LYS A 77 8.93 6.98 -12.50
CA LYS A 77 8.22 8.13 -11.92
C LYS A 77 7.19 7.71 -10.87
N ALA A 78 6.42 6.65 -11.14
CA ALA A 78 5.42 6.14 -10.22
C ALA A 78 6.07 5.62 -8.92
N LYS A 79 7.20 4.91 -9.01
CA LYS A 79 7.95 4.45 -7.84
C LYS A 79 8.45 5.63 -6.99
N GLN A 80 9.09 6.61 -7.63
CA GLN A 80 9.56 7.82 -6.93
C GLN A 80 8.40 8.57 -6.25
N GLY A 81 7.27 8.72 -6.93
CA GLY A 81 6.08 9.36 -6.36
C GLY A 81 5.50 8.60 -5.16
N SER A 82 5.49 7.26 -5.23
CA SER A 82 5.04 6.40 -4.12
C SER A 82 5.96 6.47 -2.91
N GLU A 83 7.28 6.47 -3.14
CA GLU A 83 8.29 6.61 -2.07
C GLU A 83 8.19 7.98 -1.40
N ALA A 84 8.07 9.05 -2.19
CA ALA A 84 7.89 10.41 -1.68
C ALA A 84 6.60 10.53 -0.85
N SER A 85 5.47 10.02 -1.35
CA SER A 85 4.19 10.03 -0.63
C SER A 85 4.25 9.25 0.69
N THR A 86 4.98 8.12 0.71
CA THR A 86 5.17 7.31 1.92
C THR A 86 5.99 8.06 2.96
N ALA A 87 7.06 8.74 2.53
CA ALA A 87 7.90 9.56 3.40
C ALA A 87 7.13 10.76 3.98
N GLU A 88 6.35 11.45 3.14
CA GLU A 88 5.48 12.55 3.58
C GLU A 88 4.43 12.09 4.59
N LEU A 89 3.78 10.95 4.35
CA LEU A 89 2.79 10.39 5.26
C LEU A 89 3.40 10.03 6.63
N ALA A 90 4.62 9.46 6.64
CA ALA A 90 5.33 9.17 7.87
C ALA A 90 5.68 10.45 8.65
N SER A 91 6.19 11.48 7.94
CA SER A 91 6.51 12.77 8.54
C SER A 91 5.26 13.48 9.09
N ALA A 92 4.15 13.48 8.35
CA ALA A 92 2.89 14.06 8.78
C ALA A 92 2.32 13.37 10.02
N LYS A 93 2.42 12.04 10.10
CA LYS A 93 2.00 11.27 11.29
C LYS A 93 2.83 11.63 12.51
N GLU A 94 4.15 11.74 12.36
CA GLU A 94 5.03 12.13 13.45
C GLU A 94 4.73 13.56 13.92
N ALA A 95 4.62 14.51 13.00
CA ALA A 95 4.25 15.89 13.31
C ALA A 95 2.89 15.99 14.02
N ARG A 96 1.90 15.20 13.57
CA ARG A 96 0.59 15.09 14.24
C ARG A 96 0.73 14.57 15.67
N ASN A 97 1.46 13.48 15.89
CA ASN A 97 1.62 12.90 17.22
C ASN A 97 2.35 13.86 18.17
N GLN A 98 3.36 14.58 17.68
CA GLN A 98 4.03 15.62 18.45
C GLN A 98 3.10 16.79 18.78
N ALA A 99 2.27 17.22 17.83
CA ALA A 99 1.29 18.28 18.05
C ALA A 99 0.24 17.87 19.10
N VAL A 100 -0.31 16.66 19.01
CA VAL A 100 -1.24 16.12 20.01
C VAL A 100 -0.58 16.01 21.38
N SER A 101 0.65 15.51 21.47
CA SER A 101 1.38 15.40 22.76
C SER A 101 1.62 16.77 23.40
N LYS A 102 2.01 17.77 22.60
CA LYS A 102 2.16 19.15 23.07
C LYS A 102 0.83 19.73 23.54
N TYR A 103 -0.24 19.51 22.78
CA TYR A 103 -1.58 19.95 23.15
C TYR A 103 -2.04 19.32 24.46
N LEU A 104 -1.81 18.02 24.65
CA LEU A 104 -2.11 17.30 25.88
C LEU A 104 -1.38 17.93 27.08
N GLY A 105 -0.08 18.22 26.93
CA GLY A 105 0.70 18.92 27.96
C GLY A 105 0.15 20.30 28.30
N MET A 106 -0.24 21.09 27.29
CA MET A 106 -0.87 22.40 27.48
C MET A 106 -2.23 22.28 28.17
N ALA A 107 -3.05 21.31 27.78
CA ALA A 107 -4.36 21.07 28.37
C ALA A 107 -4.26 20.72 29.86
N ARG A 108 -3.27 19.89 30.25
CA ARG A 108 -2.98 19.59 31.65
C ARG A 108 -2.53 20.83 32.42
N ALA A 109 -1.57 21.58 31.88
CA ALA A 109 -1.06 22.79 32.52
C ALA A 109 -2.13 23.89 32.68
N ALA A 110 -3.06 24.01 31.73
CA ALA A 110 -4.16 24.97 31.79
C ALA A 110 -5.25 24.59 32.79
N ASN A 111 -5.34 23.32 33.22
CA ASN A 111 -6.41 22.80 34.07
C ASN A 111 -5.85 22.11 35.33
N PRO A 112 -5.09 22.81 36.20
CA PRO A 112 -4.41 22.20 37.36
C PRO A 112 -5.37 21.64 38.43
N GLN A 113 -6.66 21.96 38.36
CA GLN A 113 -7.68 21.46 39.29
C GLN A 113 -8.20 20.07 38.90
N VAL A 114 -7.95 19.64 37.66
CA VAL A 114 -8.35 18.33 37.14
C VAL A 114 -7.13 17.41 37.26
N PRO A 115 -7.27 16.20 37.85
CA PRO A 115 -6.17 15.25 37.90
C PRO A 115 -5.60 14.94 36.52
N GLU A 116 -4.28 14.87 36.38
CA GLU A 116 -3.62 14.67 35.07
C GLU A 116 -4.06 13.38 34.37
N ASP A 117 -4.31 12.32 35.14
CA ASP A 117 -4.79 11.03 34.63
C ASP A 117 -6.18 11.10 33.99
N MET A 118 -6.97 12.14 34.32
CA MET A 118 -8.27 12.37 33.69
C MET A 118 -8.18 13.10 32.35
N ILE A 119 -7.04 13.74 32.04
CA ILE A 119 -6.81 14.44 30.78
C ILE A 119 -5.98 13.53 29.87
N SER A 120 -6.66 12.87 28.94
CA SER A 120 -6.10 11.88 28.00
C SER A 120 -6.80 11.93 26.63
N GLY A 121 -6.17 11.35 25.61
CA GLY A 121 -6.70 11.26 24.25
C GLY A 121 -5.60 11.15 23.20
N GLU A 122 -5.91 10.50 22.07
CA GLU A 122 -5.05 10.39 20.89
C GLU A 122 -5.34 11.50 19.86
N THR A 123 -6.46 12.22 20.04
CA THR A 123 -6.85 13.35 19.21
C THR A 123 -7.14 14.59 20.06
N ILE A 124 -7.04 15.77 19.45
CA ILE A 124 -7.40 17.03 20.10
C ILE A 124 -8.84 16.99 20.63
N ALA A 125 -9.77 16.45 19.85
CA ALA A 125 -11.17 16.33 20.25
C ALA A 125 -11.38 15.44 21.48
N GLU A 126 -10.64 14.32 21.58
CA GLU A 126 -10.69 13.45 22.76
C GLU A 126 -10.09 14.14 23.99
N ILE A 127 -9.00 14.89 23.81
CA ILE A 127 -8.38 15.68 24.88
C ILE A 127 -9.36 16.75 25.39
N ASP A 128 -10.05 17.46 24.49
CA ASP A 128 -11.04 18.46 24.86
C ASP A 128 -12.22 17.83 25.63
N ALA A 129 -12.71 16.70 25.13
CA ALA A 129 -13.77 15.95 25.80
C ALA A 129 -13.35 15.46 27.20
N SER A 130 -12.10 15.02 27.36
CA SER A 130 -11.58 14.55 28.65
C SER A 130 -11.41 15.70 29.66
N VAL A 131 -10.94 16.87 29.20
CA VAL A 131 -10.88 18.09 30.01
C VAL A 131 -12.26 18.50 30.50
N GLU A 132 -13.26 18.57 29.62
CA GLU A 132 -14.62 18.98 30.00
C GLU A 132 -15.26 17.98 30.97
N LYS A 133 -15.06 16.68 30.75
CA LYS A 133 -15.50 15.63 31.68
C LYS A 133 -14.82 15.78 33.05
N GLY A 134 -13.51 16.06 33.07
CA GLY A 134 -12.73 16.28 34.29
C GLY A 134 -13.23 17.48 35.09
N LYS A 135 -13.44 18.62 34.43
CA LYS A 135 -14.02 19.81 35.06
C LYS A 135 -15.40 19.54 35.66
N GLY A 136 -16.26 18.83 34.93
CA GLY A 136 -17.60 18.46 35.38
C GLY A 136 -17.57 17.62 36.66
N LEU A 137 -16.68 16.64 36.74
CA LEU A 137 -16.53 15.81 37.93
C LEU A 137 -16.01 16.61 39.13
N VAL A 138 -14.97 17.43 38.93
CA VAL A 138 -14.42 18.28 40.00
C VAL A 138 -15.47 19.25 40.52
N ALA A 139 -16.28 19.85 39.64
CA ALA A 139 -17.38 20.72 40.03
C ALA A 139 -18.45 19.97 40.84
N ALA A 140 -18.82 18.76 40.43
CA ALA A 140 -19.76 17.92 41.17
C ALA A 140 -19.24 17.55 42.57
N VAL A 141 -17.96 17.13 42.67
CA VAL A 141 -17.33 16.80 43.96
C VAL A 141 -17.30 18.01 44.89
N LYS A 142 -16.91 19.19 44.39
CA LYS A 142 -16.93 20.44 45.17
C LYS A 142 -18.33 20.78 45.67
N LYS A 143 -19.36 20.59 44.84
CA LYS A 143 -20.76 20.83 45.22
C LYS A 143 -21.21 19.86 46.33
N THR A 144 -20.89 18.58 46.22
CA THR A 144 -21.24 17.57 47.24
C THR A 144 -20.56 17.87 48.56
N LEU A 145 -19.24 18.10 48.56
CA LEU A 145 -18.48 18.43 49.78
C LEU A 145 -18.95 19.75 50.41
N GLY A 146 -19.29 20.77 49.62
CA GLY A 146 -19.84 22.02 50.13
C GLY A 146 -21.22 21.84 50.78
N SER A 147 -22.05 20.94 50.24
CA SER A 147 -23.37 20.62 50.79
C SER A 147 -23.26 19.82 52.10
N GLU A 148 -22.32 18.87 52.16
CA GLU A 148 -22.01 18.11 53.38
C GLU A 148 -21.45 19.02 54.48
N ALA A 149 -20.53 19.93 54.15
CA ALA A 149 -19.98 20.90 55.10
C ALA A 149 -21.05 21.87 55.64
N ALA A 150 -22.03 22.26 54.81
CA ALA A 150 -23.16 23.07 55.24
C ALA A 150 -24.12 22.30 56.15
N ALA A 151 -24.36 21.02 55.88
CA ALA A 151 -25.21 20.15 56.69
C ALA A 151 -24.57 19.75 58.04
N ALA A 152 -23.24 19.60 58.08
CA ALA A 152 -22.48 19.33 59.29
C ALA A 152 -22.35 20.54 60.22
N LYS A 153 -22.66 21.75 59.72
CA LYS A 153 -22.63 22.98 60.51
C LYS A 153 -23.86 23.02 61.42
N VAL A 154 -23.68 22.56 62.66
CA VAL A 154 -24.74 22.58 63.68
C VAL A 154 -25.24 24.02 63.85
N PRO A 155 -26.55 24.30 63.74
CA PRO A 155 -27.08 25.64 63.92
C PRO A 155 -26.66 26.21 65.28
N ALA A 156 -26.35 27.50 65.34
CA ALA A 156 -25.89 28.20 66.55
C ALA A 156 -26.89 28.20 67.73
N GLY A 157 -28.05 27.54 67.59
CA GLY A 157 -29.06 27.33 68.62
C GLY A 157 -29.25 25.87 69.04
N ALA A 158 -28.42 24.93 68.56
CA ALA A 158 -28.45 23.57 69.09
C ALA A 158 -28.00 23.59 70.56
N PRO A 159 -28.79 23.03 71.50
CA PRO A 159 -28.45 23.03 72.91
C PRO A 159 -27.08 22.38 73.08
N THR A 160 -26.19 23.06 73.82
CA THR A 160 -24.92 22.48 74.24
C THR A 160 -25.20 21.10 74.82
N ARG A 161 -24.45 20.08 74.37
CA ARG A 161 -24.48 18.75 74.98
C ARG A 161 -24.27 18.97 76.48
N GLY A 162 -25.30 18.67 77.27
CA GLY A 162 -25.24 18.81 78.72
C GLY A 162 -24.03 18.06 79.28
N GLU A 163 -23.60 18.46 80.47
CA GLU A 163 -22.45 17.88 81.17
C GLU A 163 -22.43 16.34 81.05
N SER A 164 -21.26 15.78 80.72
CA SER A 164 -21.15 14.33 80.52
C SER A 164 -21.49 13.60 81.81
N THR A 165 -22.47 12.69 81.76
CA THR A 165 -22.85 11.82 82.88
C THR A 165 -21.98 10.56 82.95
N GLU A 166 -20.97 10.45 82.09
CA GLU A 166 -20.01 9.34 82.09
C GLU A 166 -19.15 9.41 83.34
N GLY A 167 -19.42 8.52 84.30
CA GLY A 167 -18.73 8.45 85.59
C GLY A 167 -19.59 8.82 86.80
N MET A 168 -20.81 9.31 86.61
CA MET A 168 -21.75 9.51 87.72
C MET A 168 -22.31 8.17 88.21
N THR A 169 -22.39 8.00 89.52
CA THR A 169 -23.10 6.86 90.12
C THR A 169 -24.61 7.01 89.91
N ASN A 170 -25.36 5.91 90.00
CA ASN A 170 -26.82 5.91 89.81
C ASN A 170 -27.55 6.94 90.71
N LYS A 171 -27.02 7.21 91.92
CA LYS A 171 -27.59 8.22 92.83
C LYS A 171 -27.35 9.65 92.33
N GLU A 172 -26.16 9.93 91.78
CA GLU A 172 -25.80 11.24 91.24
C GLU A 172 -26.55 11.54 89.95
N LEU A 173 -26.76 10.54 89.10
CA LEU A 173 -27.61 10.65 87.91
C LEU A 173 -29.07 11.01 88.24
N ILE A 174 -29.64 10.38 89.27
CA ILE A 174 -31.01 10.70 89.72
C ILE A 174 -31.07 12.13 90.28
N ALA A 175 -30.08 12.53 91.09
CA ALA A 175 -30.03 13.87 91.67
C ALA A 175 -29.88 14.97 90.59
N ALA A 176 -29.04 14.75 89.58
CA ALA A 176 -28.86 15.65 88.45
C ALA A 176 -30.15 15.79 87.63
N GLY A 177 -30.83 14.67 87.35
CA GLY A 177 -32.11 14.67 86.63
C GLY A 177 -33.25 15.39 87.36
N ILE A 178 -33.31 15.30 88.69
CA ILE A 178 -34.32 16.01 89.50
C ILE A 178 -34.06 17.53 89.48
N LYS A 179 -32.79 17.96 89.58
CA LYS A 179 -32.40 19.38 89.51
C LYS A 179 -32.73 20.00 88.14
N GLN A 180 -32.48 19.28 87.04
CA GLN A 180 -32.71 19.80 85.69
C GLN A 180 -34.21 20.00 85.38
N LYS A 181 -35.11 19.24 86.02
CA LYS A 181 -36.56 19.30 85.78
C LYS A 181 -37.31 20.32 86.65
N GLY A 182 -36.61 21.18 87.39
CA GLY A 182 -37.24 22.24 88.21
C GLY A 182 -37.94 21.73 89.48
N GLY A 183 -37.53 20.59 90.01
CA GLY A 183 -38.05 20.08 91.28
C GLY A 183 -37.40 20.78 92.47
N VAL A 184 -38.01 21.88 92.95
CA VAL A 184 -37.76 22.40 94.30
C VAL A 184 -38.37 21.39 95.28
N VAL A 185 -37.53 20.72 96.06
CA VAL A 185 -37.97 20.02 97.26
C VAL A 185 -37.25 20.70 98.43
N ALA A 186 -38.07 21.32 99.28
CA ALA A 186 -37.67 21.95 100.53
C ALA A 186 -37.09 20.94 101.53
#